data_AF-A0AAV8SI70-F1
#
_entry.id   AF-A0AAV8SI70-F1
#
_cell.length_a   1.000
_cell.length_b   1.000
_cell.length_c   1.000
_cell.angle_alpha   90.00
_cell.angle_beta   90.00
_cell.angle_gamma   90.00
#
_symmetry.space_group_name_H-M   'P 1'
#
loop_
_entity.id
_entity.type
_entity.pdbx_description
1 polymer ?
#
loop_
_entity_poly.entity_id
_entity_poly.type
_entity_poly.pdbx_seq_one_letter_code
_entity_poly.pdbx_strand_id
1 'polypeptide(L)'
;MAVAVRGSRGASGAGALNSNILRSFFSYRIFVSAMFTLLFIATFSVILTTHPSTSHPEPSLPSTGNAYAHRTFLALKSDPLKTRLDLIHKQANDHMTLVNAFAAFARKLKIDASRQLKMFDDLAKNFSDLTLKTNYQSSLFEGDGPLDEDVLRQFEKEVKDRVKNTRTIIAESKESYDNQLKIQKLKDTIFAVSELLSKAKKNGAFASLIAAKSVTKSLHCLAMRLVEERMSHPEKYLEEAPDPEFEDPSSFHYAIFSNNVIAVSVVVRSAIKNAEEPWKHVFHVVTDRMYVAAMKVWFRMRPVEGGAHVEVKAVEDYNFLNSSYVPVLRQLENAKMQKFYFEDHAVNATKDVGNMKFRHPKSLSMLNHLRFYLPEMFPKLHKILFLDDDVVVQKDLTGLWSIDLDGKVNGAVQICFGSFHRYAQYLNFSHPLIKQKFKSKACAWAFGMNIFDLDAWRREKCTDRYHYWQNLNEDRTLWKLGTLPPGLITFDSTTKSLDKSWHVLGLGYNPSISIDQISNAAVIHYNGNMKPWLDIAMNQYKNLWTKYVDNDMEFVQMCNFGL
;
A
#
# COMPACT_ATOMS: atom_id res chain seq x y z
N MET A 1 -57.48 -24.67 -18.53
CA MET A 1 -57.43 -25.90 -19.37
C MET A 1 -56.23 -26.69 -18.85
N ALA A 2 -56.43 -27.82 -18.14
CA ALA A 2 -56.66 -29.15 -18.72
C ALA A 2 -55.48 -29.58 -19.61
N VAL A 3 -54.79 -30.71 -19.43
CA VAL A 3 -55.18 -32.02 -18.87
C VAL A 3 -54.02 -32.67 -18.09
N ALA A 4 -54.35 -33.54 -17.12
CA ALA A 4 -53.41 -34.46 -16.47
C ALA A 4 -53.71 -35.92 -16.86
N VAL A 5 -52.70 -36.81 -16.86
CA VAL A 5 -52.82 -38.29 -16.77
C VAL A 5 -51.39 -38.88 -16.65
N ARG A 6 -51.06 -39.98 -15.96
CA ARG A 6 -51.61 -40.79 -14.85
C ARG A 6 -50.67 -42.02 -14.67
N GLY A 7 -50.21 -42.27 -13.44
CA GLY A 7 -49.84 -43.58 -12.84
C GLY A 7 -48.66 -44.39 -13.43
N SER A 8 -48.13 -45.44 -12.79
CA SER A 8 -48.26 -45.99 -11.41
C SER A 8 -47.13 -47.06 -11.18
N ARG A 9 -46.92 -47.80 -10.07
CA ARG A 9 -47.63 -48.02 -8.78
C ARG A 9 -46.64 -48.68 -7.76
N GLY A 10 -46.88 -48.55 -6.45
CA GLY A 10 -46.33 -49.44 -5.39
C GLY A 10 -45.06 -48.97 -4.65
N ALA A 11 -44.80 -49.27 -3.37
CA ALA A 11 -45.60 -49.46 -2.14
C ALA A 11 -44.65 -50.04 -1.05
N SER A 12 -44.86 -49.65 0.21
CA SER A 12 -44.26 -50.20 1.46
C SER A 12 -42.77 -49.91 1.75
N GLY A 13 -42.44 -49.71 3.04
CA GLY A 13 -41.07 -49.55 3.55
C GLY A 13 -40.87 -48.38 4.52
N ALA A 14 -41.30 -48.52 5.78
CA ALA A 14 -41.02 -47.52 6.82
C ALA A 14 -39.62 -47.70 7.44
N GLY A 15 -38.97 -46.60 7.84
CA GLY A 15 -37.84 -46.61 8.78
C GLY A 15 -36.44 -46.37 8.22
N ALA A 16 -36.10 -45.12 7.85
CA ALA A 16 -34.70 -44.72 7.54
C ALA A 16 -34.44 -43.21 7.70
N LEU A 17 -34.77 -42.61 8.86
CA LEU A 17 -34.56 -41.16 9.12
C LEU A 17 -33.83 -40.92 10.44
N ASN A 18 -32.57 -41.37 10.56
CA ASN A 18 -31.68 -40.95 11.66
C ASN A 18 -30.16 -41.10 11.43
N SER A 19 -29.68 -41.58 10.28
CA SER A 19 -28.25 -41.87 10.05
C SER A 19 -27.40 -40.68 9.58
N ASN A 20 -27.98 -39.69 8.89
CA ASN A 20 -27.20 -38.63 8.23
C ASN A 20 -26.85 -37.43 9.12
N ILE A 21 -27.62 -37.13 10.17
CA ILE A 21 -27.33 -36.00 11.08
C ILE A 21 -26.12 -36.34 11.98
N LEU A 22 -26.04 -37.60 12.46
CA LEU A 22 -24.92 -38.07 13.29
C LEU A 22 -23.58 -38.03 12.54
N ARG A 23 -23.53 -38.46 11.27
CA ARG A 23 -22.28 -38.42 10.47
C ARG A 23 -21.72 -36.99 10.30
N SER A 24 -22.58 -35.98 10.13
CA SER A 24 -22.14 -34.58 10.02
C SER A 24 -21.50 -34.07 11.33
N PHE A 25 -22.12 -34.37 12.48
CA PHE A 25 -21.61 -33.92 13.79
C PHE A 25 -20.29 -34.58 14.19
N PHE A 26 -20.10 -35.86 13.88
CA PHE A 26 -18.82 -36.55 14.13
C PHE A 26 -17.70 -36.02 13.22
N SER A 27 -17.98 -35.77 11.94
CA SER A 27 -16.97 -35.23 11.00
C SER A 27 -16.42 -33.88 11.43
N TYR A 28 -17.25 -32.98 11.96
CA TYR A 28 -16.81 -31.65 12.40
C TYR A 28 -15.87 -31.71 13.62
N ARG A 29 -16.19 -32.56 14.62
CA ARG A 29 -15.34 -32.71 15.82
C ARG A 29 -13.97 -33.32 15.50
N ILE A 30 -13.92 -34.29 14.59
CA ILE A 30 -12.65 -34.90 14.13
C ILE A 30 -11.80 -33.86 13.39
N PHE A 31 -12.40 -33.06 12.51
CA PHE A 31 -11.70 -32.01 11.76
C PHE A 31 -11.11 -30.92 12.67
N VAL A 32 -11.89 -30.44 13.64
CA VAL A 32 -11.41 -29.46 14.64
C VAL A 32 -10.28 -30.05 15.48
N SER A 33 -10.39 -31.31 15.94
CA SER A 33 -9.32 -31.97 16.69
C SER A 33 -8.03 -32.07 15.87
N ALA A 34 -8.12 -32.50 14.60
CA ALA A 34 -6.95 -32.62 13.73
C ALA A 34 -6.26 -31.27 13.47
N MET A 35 -7.04 -30.18 13.33
CA MET A 35 -6.49 -28.82 13.25
C MET A 35 -5.72 -28.42 14.51
N PHE A 36 -6.24 -28.72 15.70
CA PHE A 36 -5.53 -28.44 16.95
C PHE A 36 -4.26 -29.30 17.09
N THR A 37 -4.28 -30.57 16.69
CA THR A 37 -3.07 -31.42 16.71
C THR A 37 -2.00 -30.92 15.74
N LEU A 38 -2.38 -30.50 14.52
CA LEU A 38 -1.45 -29.91 13.55
C LEU A 38 -0.85 -28.58 14.03
N LEU A 39 -1.66 -27.72 14.66
CA LEU A 39 -1.17 -26.49 15.31
C LEU A 39 -0.17 -26.79 16.44
N PHE A 40 -0.43 -27.83 17.24
CA PHE A 40 0.45 -28.24 18.33
C PHE A 40 1.78 -28.83 17.82
N ILE A 41 1.76 -29.60 16.73
CA ILE A 41 2.98 -30.12 16.09
C ILE A 41 3.77 -28.97 15.45
N ALA A 42 3.10 -28.01 14.82
CA ALA A 42 3.76 -26.84 14.23
C ALA A 42 4.46 -25.97 15.30
N THR A 43 3.83 -25.72 16.45
CA THR A 43 4.47 -24.97 17.55
C THR A 43 5.59 -25.77 18.21
N PHE A 44 5.46 -27.08 18.35
CA PHE A 44 6.53 -27.93 18.90
C PHE A 44 7.75 -28.02 17.98
N SER A 45 7.54 -28.00 16.65
CA SER A 45 8.62 -28.00 15.65
C SER A 45 9.51 -26.76 15.75
N VAL A 46 8.91 -25.58 16.01
CA VAL A 46 9.63 -24.30 16.17
C VAL A 46 10.48 -24.27 17.46
N ILE A 47 10.13 -25.06 18.47
CA ILE A 47 10.87 -25.15 19.74
C ILE A 47 12.16 -25.98 19.60
N LEU A 48 12.23 -26.89 18.62
CA LEU A 48 13.31 -27.88 18.48
C LEU A 48 14.45 -27.48 17.52
N THR A 49 14.31 -26.39 16.76
CA THR A 49 15.27 -26.04 15.69
C THR A 49 16.25 -24.89 16.02
N THR A 50 16.32 -24.41 17.27
CA THR A 50 17.26 -23.36 17.67
C THR A 50 18.59 -23.93 18.16
N HIS A 51 19.53 -24.17 17.24
CA HIS A 51 20.94 -24.42 17.57
C HIS A 51 21.66 -23.11 17.98
N PRO A 52 22.39 -23.07 19.10
CA PRO A 52 23.25 -21.94 19.45
C PRO A 52 24.69 -22.17 18.96
N SER A 53 25.18 -21.30 18.07
CA SER A 53 26.59 -21.21 17.69
C SER A 53 27.36 -20.27 18.62
N THR A 54 28.55 -20.68 19.06
CA THR A 54 29.36 -20.02 20.10
C THR A 54 30.44 -19.07 19.59
N SER A 55 30.62 -17.91 20.22
CA SER A 55 31.88 -17.12 20.19
C SER A 55 32.00 -16.17 21.40
N HIS A 56 33.23 -15.94 21.87
CA HIS A 56 33.56 -15.21 23.11
C HIS A 56 33.57 -13.67 22.97
N PRO A 57 33.46 -12.91 24.09
CA PRO A 57 33.67 -11.46 24.14
C PRO A 57 34.95 -11.02 24.88
N GLU A 58 35.51 -9.85 24.50
CA GLU A 58 36.40 -9.03 25.36
C GLU A 58 35.83 -7.59 25.52
N PRO A 59 36.22 -6.83 26.58
CA PRO A 59 35.52 -5.60 26.97
C PRO A 59 36.38 -4.31 27.00
N SER A 60 35.77 -3.15 26.66
CA SER A 60 36.21 -1.82 27.14
C SER A 60 35.05 -0.80 27.13
N LEU A 61 35.28 0.39 27.70
CA LEU A 61 34.30 1.17 28.49
C LEU A 61 34.09 2.63 27.95
N PRO A 62 33.31 3.52 28.60
CA PRO A 62 32.01 4.01 28.14
C PRO A 62 32.00 5.43 27.49
N SER A 63 30.87 5.80 26.87
CA SER A 63 30.46 7.21 26.71
C SER A 63 28.94 7.37 26.71
N THR A 64 28.46 8.53 27.15
CA THR A 64 27.09 8.83 27.59
C THR A 64 26.10 9.15 26.47
N GLY A 65 24.89 8.58 26.55
CA GLY A 65 23.72 9.08 25.80
C GLY A 65 22.77 8.01 25.30
N ASN A 66 22.12 7.23 26.19
CA ASN A 66 21.28 6.12 25.71
C ASN A 66 20.20 5.60 26.68
N ALA A 67 19.21 6.45 27.00
CA ALA A 67 18.01 6.01 27.74
C ALA A 67 17.19 4.94 26.97
N TYR A 68 17.30 4.89 25.64
CA TYR A 68 16.66 3.87 24.81
C TYR A 68 17.45 2.56 24.75
N ALA A 69 18.77 2.61 24.50
CA ALA A 69 19.58 1.39 24.49
C ALA A 69 19.67 0.71 25.88
N HIS A 70 19.42 1.42 27.00
CA HIS A 70 19.34 0.77 28.31
C HIS A 70 18.18 -0.24 28.41
N ARG A 71 17.06 -0.02 27.68
CA ARG A 71 15.99 -1.03 27.55
C ARG A 71 16.41 -2.21 26.66
N THR A 72 17.17 -1.96 25.59
CA THR A 72 17.64 -3.01 24.67
C THR A 72 18.76 -3.86 25.27
N PHE A 73 19.69 -3.27 26.03
CA PHE A 73 20.79 -3.99 26.68
C PHE A 73 20.36 -4.81 27.89
N LEU A 74 19.29 -4.42 28.59
CA LEU A 74 18.66 -5.26 29.61
C LEU A 74 18.00 -6.52 29.00
N ALA A 75 17.56 -6.48 27.73
CA ALA A 75 17.07 -7.65 27.01
C ALA A 75 18.19 -8.60 26.51
N LEU A 76 19.42 -8.10 26.37
CA LEU A 76 20.61 -8.91 26.06
C LEU A 76 21.26 -9.55 27.30
N LYS A 77 20.88 -9.09 28.51
CA LYS A 77 21.24 -9.71 29.80
C LYS A 77 20.06 -10.37 30.53
N SER A 78 18.85 -10.35 29.97
CA SER A 78 17.74 -11.10 30.53
C SER A 78 17.92 -12.58 30.25
N ASP A 79 18.02 -13.37 31.32
CA ASP A 79 17.99 -14.83 31.25
C ASP A 79 16.84 -15.30 30.34
N PRO A 80 17.11 -16.06 29.26
CA PRO A 80 16.09 -16.50 28.32
C PRO A 80 15.03 -17.40 28.97
N LEU A 81 15.35 -18.09 30.08
CA LEU A 81 14.38 -18.82 30.87
C LEU A 81 13.43 -17.87 31.61
N LYS A 82 13.94 -16.74 32.12
CA LYS A 82 13.15 -15.68 32.75
C LYS A 82 12.24 -14.98 31.73
N THR A 83 12.75 -14.62 30.54
CA THR A 83 11.91 -14.04 29.48
C THR A 83 10.82 -15.01 29.03
N ARG A 84 11.11 -16.31 28.96
CA ARG A 84 10.11 -17.36 28.67
C ARG A 84 9.08 -17.49 29.80
N LEU A 85 9.52 -17.44 31.05
CA LEU A 85 8.64 -17.46 32.23
C LEU A 85 7.71 -16.24 32.26
N ASP A 86 8.23 -15.04 31.99
CA ASP A 86 7.44 -13.80 31.91
C ASP A 86 6.40 -13.87 30.78
N LEU A 87 6.76 -14.46 29.63
CA LEU A 87 5.82 -14.67 28.51
C LEU A 87 4.70 -15.65 28.88
N ILE A 88 5.03 -16.77 29.54
CA ILE A 88 4.06 -17.77 30.02
C ILE A 88 3.15 -17.15 31.09
N HIS A 89 3.72 -16.39 32.04
CA HIS A 89 2.96 -15.71 33.09
C HIS A 89 2.01 -14.66 32.50
N LYS A 90 2.46 -13.87 31.52
CA LYS A 90 1.62 -12.95 30.77
C LYS A 90 0.48 -13.67 30.06
N GLN A 91 0.77 -14.75 29.32
CA GLN A 91 -0.24 -15.54 28.62
C GLN A 91 -1.28 -16.12 29.60
N ALA A 92 -0.85 -16.60 30.78
CA ALA A 92 -1.75 -17.07 31.82
C ALA A 92 -2.67 -15.95 32.36
N ASN A 93 -2.12 -14.75 32.61
CA ASN A 93 -2.89 -13.58 33.05
C ASN A 93 -3.87 -13.07 31.97
N ASP A 94 -3.47 -13.09 30.69
CA ASP A 94 -4.32 -12.73 29.55
C ASP A 94 -5.51 -13.71 29.44
N HIS A 95 -5.26 -15.03 29.57
CA HIS A 95 -6.33 -16.04 29.62
C HIS A 95 -7.21 -15.93 30.88
N MET A 96 -6.64 -15.63 32.06
CA MET A 96 -7.41 -15.41 33.29
C MET A 96 -8.33 -14.21 33.16
N THR A 97 -7.85 -13.12 32.56
CA THR A 97 -8.65 -11.93 32.23
C THR A 97 -9.81 -12.29 31.28
N LEU A 98 -9.53 -13.07 30.23
CA LEU A 98 -10.55 -13.55 29.29
C LEU A 98 -11.64 -14.40 29.96
N VAL A 99 -11.26 -15.35 30.82
CA VAL A 99 -12.19 -16.19 31.60
C VAL A 99 -13.06 -15.33 32.53
N ASN A 100 -12.45 -14.36 33.23
CA ASN A 100 -13.18 -13.44 34.11
C ASN A 100 -14.19 -12.56 33.33
N ALA A 101 -13.83 -12.10 32.12
CA ALA A 101 -14.73 -11.37 31.24
C ALA A 101 -15.94 -12.22 30.81
N PHE A 102 -15.71 -13.46 30.33
CA PHE A 102 -16.79 -14.38 29.99
C PHE A 102 -17.68 -14.72 31.20
N ALA A 103 -17.10 -14.90 32.39
CA ALA A 103 -17.85 -15.11 33.63
C ALA A 103 -18.68 -13.88 34.04
N ALA A 104 -18.23 -12.66 33.74
CA ALA A 104 -19.02 -11.44 33.93
C ALA A 104 -20.19 -11.36 32.93
N PHE A 105 -19.96 -11.66 31.64
CA PHE A 105 -21.02 -11.73 30.62
C PHE A 105 -22.08 -12.77 30.95
N ALA A 106 -21.69 -13.98 31.34
CA ALA A 106 -22.61 -15.05 31.74
C ALA A 106 -23.45 -14.66 32.96
N ARG A 107 -22.85 -14.00 33.97
CA ARG A 107 -23.57 -13.46 35.13
C ARG A 107 -24.59 -12.39 34.73
N LYS A 108 -24.22 -11.46 33.85
CA LYS A 108 -25.14 -10.43 33.34
C LYS A 108 -26.34 -11.05 32.62
N LEU A 109 -26.09 -11.96 31.67
CA LEU A 109 -27.15 -12.66 30.92
C LEU A 109 -28.12 -13.41 31.86
N LYS A 110 -27.61 -14.08 32.90
CA LYS A 110 -28.45 -14.74 33.90
C LYS A 110 -29.34 -13.74 34.66
N ILE A 111 -28.77 -12.63 35.12
CA ILE A 111 -29.52 -11.59 35.86
C ILE A 111 -30.61 -10.97 34.99
N ASP A 112 -30.29 -10.63 33.74
CA ASP A 112 -31.24 -10.01 32.82
C ASP A 112 -32.39 -10.99 32.46
N ALA A 113 -32.08 -12.27 32.23
CA ALA A 113 -33.09 -13.32 32.03
C ALA A 113 -33.98 -13.53 33.27
N SER A 114 -33.41 -13.57 34.48
CA SER A 114 -34.19 -13.66 35.72
C SER A 114 -35.07 -12.42 35.98
N ARG A 115 -34.62 -11.22 35.58
CA ARG A 115 -35.43 -9.99 35.64
C ARG A 115 -36.62 -10.09 34.69
N GLN A 116 -36.41 -10.54 33.46
CA GLN A 116 -37.50 -10.71 32.48
C GLN A 116 -38.51 -11.78 32.92
N LEU A 117 -38.06 -12.91 33.47
CA LEU A 117 -38.95 -13.93 34.01
C LEU A 117 -39.87 -13.36 35.11
N LYS A 118 -39.31 -12.71 36.13
CA LYS A 118 -40.08 -12.10 37.21
C LYS A 118 -41.10 -11.08 36.68
N MET A 119 -40.70 -10.26 35.71
CA MET A 119 -41.59 -9.28 35.09
C MET A 119 -42.79 -9.92 34.40
N PHE A 120 -42.62 -11.08 33.72
CA PHE A 120 -43.74 -11.82 33.14
C PHE A 120 -44.61 -12.50 34.21
N ASP A 121 -44.02 -13.04 35.29
CA ASP A 121 -44.78 -13.60 36.41
C ASP A 121 -45.65 -12.52 37.10
N ASP A 122 -45.10 -11.33 37.32
CA ASP A 122 -45.80 -10.21 37.94
C ASP A 122 -46.90 -9.66 37.00
N LEU A 123 -46.71 -9.69 35.67
CA LEU A 123 -47.78 -9.40 34.70
C LEU A 123 -48.90 -10.46 34.73
N ALA A 124 -48.55 -11.75 34.84
CA ALA A 124 -49.55 -12.83 34.92
C ALA A 124 -50.39 -12.72 36.21
N LYS A 125 -49.75 -12.49 37.37
CA LYS A 125 -50.43 -12.23 38.64
C LYS A 125 -51.36 -11.03 38.55
N ASN A 126 -50.93 -9.93 37.93
CA ASN A 126 -51.79 -8.76 37.71
C ASN A 126 -53.09 -9.08 36.93
N PHE A 127 -53.13 -10.10 36.08
CA PHE A 127 -54.41 -10.54 35.48
C PHE A 127 -55.23 -11.38 36.45
N SER A 128 -54.63 -12.36 37.14
CA SER A 128 -55.31 -13.17 38.15
C SER A 128 -55.92 -12.32 39.27
N ASP A 129 -55.16 -11.36 39.79
CA ASP A 129 -55.59 -10.42 40.84
C ASP A 129 -56.73 -9.49 40.39
N LEU A 130 -56.90 -9.28 39.07
CA LEU A 130 -58.06 -8.56 38.56
C LEU A 130 -59.31 -9.44 38.64
N THR A 131 -59.23 -10.69 38.21
CA THR A 131 -60.37 -11.64 38.22
C THR A 131 -60.79 -12.01 39.65
N LEU A 132 -59.83 -12.10 40.58
CA LEU A 132 -60.05 -12.42 41.99
C LEU A 132 -60.47 -11.22 42.87
N LYS A 133 -60.64 -10.02 42.31
CA LYS A 133 -61.21 -8.88 43.05
C LYS A 133 -62.64 -9.25 43.44
N THR A 134 -62.92 -9.24 44.75
CA THR A 134 -64.22 -9.64 45.33
C THR A 134 -65.41 -8.94 44.65
N ASN A 135 -65.30 -7.65 44.35
CA ASN A 135 -66.35 -6.86 43.67
C ASN A 135 -66.66 -7.32 42.23
N TYR A 136 -65.68 -7.88 41.52
CA TYR A 136 -65.92 -8.45 40.19
C TYR A 136 -66.38 -9.91 40.31
N GLN A 137 -65.82 -10.67 41.24
CA GLN A 137 -66.19 -12.06 41.47
C GLN A 137 -67.66 -12.22 41.89
N SER A 138 -68.12 -11.46 42.89
CA SER A 138 -69.52 -11.50 43.34
C SER A 138 -70.53 -11.00 42.30
N SER A 139 -70.15 -9.99 41.52
CA SER A 139 -71.09 -9.19 40.72
C SER A 139 -71.09 -9.55 39.22
N LEU A 140 -70.05 -10.23 38.73
CA LEU A 140 -69.91 -10.63 37.32
C LEU A 140 -69.74 -12.15 37.11
N PHE A 141 -69.34 -12.92 38.13
CA PHE A 141 -69.00 -14.35 37.97
C PHE A 141 -69.81 -15.31 38.85
N GLU A 142 -70.27 -14.89 40.04
CA GLU A 142 -70.98 -15.75 41.00
C GLU A 142 -72.47 -15.40 41.20
N GLY A 143 -72.99 -14.35 40.53
CA GLY A 143 -74.39 -13.92 40.66
C GLY A 143 -75.32 -14.49 39.59
N ASP A 144 -76.42 -15.13 40.03
CA ASP A 144 -77.53 -15.62 39.16
C ASP A 144 -78.46 -14.48 38.62
N GLY A 145 -78.11 -13.22 38.84
CA GLY A 145 -78.90 -12.05 38.46
C GLY A 145 -78.44 -11.39 37.14
N PRO A 146 -79.19 -10.39 36.62
CA PRO A 146 -78.73 -9.58 35.49
C PRO A 146 -77.46 -8.79 35.87
N LEU A 147 -76.48 -8.78 34.95
CA LEU A 147 -75.17 -8.14 35.15
C LEU A 147 -75.30 -6.61 35.32
N ASP A 148 -74.52 -6.05 36.24
CA ASP A 148 -74.35 -4.61 36.42
C ASP A 148 -73.49 -4.03 35.27
N GLU A 149 -74.10 -3.17 34.43
CA GLU A 149 -73.43 -2.52 33.29
C GLU A 149 -72.25 -1.64 33.69
N ASP A 150 -72.32 -0.94 34.83
CA ASP A 150 -71.27 -0.01 35.25
C ASP A 150 -70.07 -0.77 35.83
N VAL A 151 -70.32 -1.84 36.60
CA VAL A 151 -69.27 -2.76 37.07
C VAL A 151 -68.62 -3.48 35.87
N LEU A 152 -69.40 -3.90 34.87
CA LEU A 152 -68.88 -4.51 33.64
C LEU A 152 -68.03 -3.52 32.83
N ARG A 153 -68.48 -2.27 32.64
CA ARG A 153 -67.69 -1.22 31.95
C ARG A 153 -66.38 -0.90 32.66
N GLN A 154 -66.40 -0.86 34.00
CA GLN A 154 -65.20 -0.63 34.80
C GLN A 154 -64.23 -1.81 34.71
N PHE A 155 -64.72 -3.05 34.76
CA PHE A 155 -63.92 -4.25 34.53
C PHE A 155 -63.30 -4.27 33.12
N GLU A 156 -64.09 -4.02 32.06
CA GLU A 156 -63.59 -3.93 30.69
C GLU A 156 -62.46 -2.90 30.55
N LYS A 157 -62.60 -1.73 31.20
CA LYS A 157 -61.58 -0.67 31.17
C LYS A 157 -60.28 -1.13 31.83
N GLU A 158 -60.34 -1.70 33.04
CA GLU A 158 -59.16 -2.25 33.70
C GLU A 158 -58.50 -3.39 32.90
N VAL A 159 -59.28 -4.27 32.26
CA VAL A 159 -58.75 -5.31 31.35
C VAL A 159 -58.06 -4.66 30.15
N LYS A 160 -58.70 -3.70 29.47
CA LYS A 160 -58.15 -3.03 28.28
C LYS A 160 -56.84 -2.31 28.59
N ASP A 161 -56.74 -1.62 29.72
CA ASP A 161 -55.53 -0.93 30.16
C ASP A 161 -54.39 -1.92 30.53
N ARG A 162 -54.70 -3.01 31.25
CA ARG A 162 -53.71 -4.05 31.56
C ARG A 162 -53.22 -4.76 30.29
N VAL A 163 -54.11 -5.13 29.37
CA VAL A 163 -53.76 -5.71 28.07
C VAL A 163 -52.87 -4.77 27.24
N LYS A 164 -53.16 -3.47 27.23
CA LYS A 164 -52.33 -2.46 26.54
C LYS A 164 -50.91 -2.42 27.12
N ASN A 165 -50.77 -2.33 28.44
CA ASN A 165 -49.46 -2.29 29.11
C ASN A 165 -48.67 -3.59 28.88
N THR A 166 -49.32 -4.75 28.99
CA THR A 166 -48.71 -6.06 28.72
C THR A 166 -48.21 -6.18 27.28
N ARG A 167 -48.97 -5.68 26.28
CA ARG A 167 -48.53 -5.67 24.88
C ARG A 167 -47.28 -4.83 24.67
N THR A 168 -47.18 -3.66 25.30
CA THR A 168 -45.97 -2.82 25.25
C THR A 168 -44.75 -3.54 25.82
N ILE A 169 -44.86 -4.10 27.03
CA ILE A 169 -43.75 -4.79 27.70
C ILE A 169 -43.30 -6.05 26.93
N ILE A 170 -44.25 -6.80 26.36
CA ILE A 170 -43.94 -7.95 25.49
C ILE A 170 -43.19 -7.50 24.22
N ALA A 171 -43.59 -6.37 23.62
CA ALA A 171 -42.96 -5.82 22.42
C ALA A 171 -41.54 -5.30 22.70
N GLU A 172 -41.32 -4.59 23.81
CA GLU A 172 -39.98 -4.16 24.26
C GLU A 172 -39.07 -5.36 24.55
N SER A 173 -39.63 -6.42 25.16
CA SER A 173 -38.91 -7.65 25.45
C SER A 173 -38.59 -8.51 24.22
N LYS A 174 -39.19 -8.21 23.05
CA LYS A 174 -39.14 -9.07 21.86
C LYS A 174 -37.73 -9.34 21.36
N GLU A 175 -36.84 -8.37 21.49
CA GLU A 175 -35.42 -8.52 21.13
C GLU A 175 -34.69 -9.59 21.96
N SER A 176 -35.13 -9.90 23.19
CA SER A 176 -34.49 -10.93 24.01
C SER A 176 -34.76 -12.35 23.53
N TYR A 177 -35.89 -12.62 22.87
CA TYR A 177 -36.33 -13.97 22.49
C TYR A 177 -36.51 -14.18 20.98
N ASP A 178 -36.75 -13.14 20.19
CA ASP A 178 -36.88 -13.24 18.74
C ASP A 178 -35.50 -13.36 18.06
N ASN A 179 -35.11 -14.61 17.80
CA ASN A 179 -33.85 -14.90 17.11
C ASN A 179 -33.82 -14.38 15.66
N GLN A 180 -34.96 -14.23 14.98
CA GLN A 180 -34.98 -13.63 13.63
C GLN A 180 -34.69 -12.13 13.71
N LEU A 181 -35.28 -11.43 14.69
CA LEU A 181 -34.98 -10.02 14.96
C LEU A 181 -33.51 -9.80 15.33
N LYS A 182 -32.91 -10.68 16.16
CA LYS A 182 -31.48 -10.64 16.47
C LYS A 182 -30.60 -10.86 15.24
N ILE A 183 -30.91 -11.85 14.40
CA ILE A 183 -30.19 -12.13 13.15
C ILE A 183 -30.29 -10.92 12.20
N GLN A 184 -31.47 -10.32 12.07
CA GLN A 184 -31.69 -9.15 11.23
C GLN A 184 -30.91 -7.93 11.74
N LYS A 185 -30.98 -7.61 13.05
CA LYS A 185 -30.18 -6.53 13.65
C LYS A 185 -28.67 -6.75 13.49
N LEU A 186 -28.19 -7.99 13.66
CA LEU A 186 -26.78 -8.33 13.43
C LEU A 186 -26.40 -8.13 11.95
N LYS A 187 -27.24 -8.58 11.01
CA LYS A 187 -27.05 -8.39 9.57
C LYS A 187 -27.00 -6.90 9.21
N ASP A 188 -27.93 -6.09 9.71
CA ASP A 188 -27.96 -4.64 9.47
C ASP A 188 -26.73 -3.94 10.05
N THR A 189 -26.26 -4.37 11.23
CA THR A 189 -25.02 -3.90 11.83
C THR A 189 -23.80 -4.28 10.97
N ILE A 190 -23.74 -5.50 10.43
CA ILE A 190 -22.67 -5.94 9.53
C ILE A 190 -22.66 -5.09 8.25
N PHE A 191 -23.82 -4.81 7.66
CA PHE A 191 -23.91 -3.94 6.48
C PHE A 191 -23.45 -2.51 6.79
N ALA A 192 -23.93 -1.90 7.88
CA ALA A 192 -23.53 -0.54 8.29
C ALA A 192 -22.03 -0.44 8.58
N VAL A 193 -21.44 -1.41 9.29
CA VAL A 193 -19.99 -1.45 9.56
C VAL A 193 -19.19 -1.70 8.27
N SER A 194 -19.71 -2.51 7.35
CA SER A 194 -19.08 -2.73 6.03
C SER A 194 -19.09 -1.46 5.16
N GLU A 195 -20.17 -0.69 5.18
CA GLU A 195 -20.26 0.60 4.50
C GLU A 195 -19.28 1.63 5.10
N LEU A 196 -19.24 1.74 6.43
CA LEU A 196 -18.27 2.60 7.13
C LEU A 196 -16.82 2.20 6.82
N LEU A 197 -16.51 0.89 6.79
CA LEU A 197 -15.21 0.38 6.40
C LEU A 197 -14.87 0.71 4.93
N SER A 198 -15.85 0.61 4.03
CA SER A 198 -15.70 0.98 2.62
C SER A 198 -15.39 2.48 2.49
N LYS A 199 -16.15 3.35 3.17
CA LYS A 199 -15.92 4.79 3.21
C LYS A 199 -14.56 5.15 3.80
N ALA A 200 -14.16 4.52 4.90
CA ALA A 200 -12.85 4.69 5.52
C ALA A 200 -11.70 4.27 4.57
N LYS A 201 -11.83 3.13 3.88
CA LYS A 201 -10.86 2.67 2.87
C LYS A 201 -10.74 3.65 1.70
N LYS A 202 -11.84 4.19 1.18
CA LYS A 202 -11.82 5.22 0.13
C LYS A 202 -11.10 6.49 0.59
N ASN A 203 -11.43 6.99 1.77
CA ASN A 203 -10.81 8.19 2.34
C ASN A 203 -9.31 7.99 2.61
N GLY A 204 -8.92 6.84 3.17
CA GLY A 204 -7.51 6.50 3.41
C GLY A 204 -6.70 6.40 2.12
N ALA A 205 -7.27 5.80 1.06
CA ALA A 205 -6.63 5.74 -0.25
C ALA A 205 -6.45 7.13 -0.89
N PHE A 206 -7.42 8.03 -0.72
CA PHE A 206 -7.34 9.43 -1.18
C PHE A 206 -6.26 10.22 -0.42
N ALA A 207 -6.29 10.17 0.92
CA ALA A 207 -5.30 10.85 1.76
C ALA A 207 -3.87 10.35 1.51
N SER A 208 -3.70 9.03 1.34
CA SER A 208 -2.42 8.43 0.96
C SER A 208 -1.92 8.89 -0.42
N LEU A 209 -2.83 9.08 -1.39
CA LEU A 209 -2.46 9.61 -2.70
C LEU A 209 -2.00 11.07 -2.63
N ILE A 210 -2.70 11.92 -1.86
CA ILE A 210 -2.30 13.31 -1.63
C ILE A 210 -0.90 13.35 -0.99
N ALA A 211 -0.70 12.62 0.11
CA ALA A 211 0.60 12.53 0.79
C ALA A 211 1.73 12.03 -0.14
N ALA A 212 1.42 11.10 -1.07
CA ALA A 212 2.38 10.54 -2.01
C ALA A 212 2.73 11.44 -3.21
N LYS A 213 1.92 12.48 -3.52
CA LYS A 213 2.08 13.31 -4.73
C LYS A 213 2.36 14.78 -4.44
N SER A 214 1.94 15.31 -3.30
CA SER A 214 2.28 16.65 -2.83
C SER A 214 3.78 16.80 -2.56
N VAL A 215 4.29 18.04 -2.65
CA VAL A 215 5.61 18.40 -2.13
C VAL A 215 5.47 18.67 -0.62
N THR A 216 6.34 18.08 0.21
CA THR A 216 6.31 18.31 1.67
C THR A 216 6.84 19.70 2.02
N LYS A 217 6.42 20.23 3.17
CA LYS A 217 6.89 21.54 3.65
C LYS A 217 8.43 21.60 3.75
N SER A 218 9.06 20.53 4.24
CA SER A 218 10.51 20.43 4.38
C SER A 218 11.25 20.46 3.03
N LEU A 219 10.76 19.73 2.02
CA LEU A 219 11.35 19.75 0.67
C LEU A 219 11.15 21.10 -0.03
N HIS A 220 9.98 21.73 0.13
CA HIS A 220 9.73 23.06 -0.42
C HIS A 220 10.61 24.13 0.26
N CYS A 221 10.69 24.11 1.59
CA CYS A 221 11.57 24.97 2.37
C CYS A 221 13.02 24.87 1.89
N LEU A 222 13.55 23.65 1.75
CA LEU A 222 14.93 23.44 1.33
C LEU A 222 15.20 24.03 -0.05
N ALA A 223 14.32 23.75 -1.03
CA ALA A 223 14.47 24.29 -2.38
C ALA A 223 14.45 25.83 -2.38
N MET A 224 13.55 26.45 -1.60
CA MET A 224 13.48 27.91 -1.46
C MET A 224 14.75 28.49 -0.79
N ARG A 225 15.26 27.87 0.28
CA ARG A 225 16.50 28.30 0.96
C ARG A 225 17.74 28.21 0.06
N LEU A 226 17.85 27.17 -0.75
CA LEU A 226 18.94 27.03 -1.71
C LEU A 226 18.86 28.09 -2.84
N VAL A 227 17.66 28.48 -3.27
CA VAL A 227 17.48 29.59 -4.22
C VAL A 227 17.81 30.93 -3.57
N GLU A 228 17.37 31.16 -2.34
CA GLU A 228 17.70 32.35 -1.53
C GLU A 228 19.22 32.52 -1.38
N GLU A 229 19.93 31.44 -1.02
CA GLU A 229 21.40 31.42 -0.92
C GLU A 229 22.09 31.78 -2.25
N ARG A 230 21.58 31.31 -3.41
CA ARG A 230 22.09 31.75 -4.73
C ARG A 230 21.91 33.24 -4.96
N MET A 231 20.76 33.78 -4.56
CA MET A 231 20.41 35.19 -4.78
C MET A 231 21.16 36.14 -3.83
N SER A 232 21.46 35.68 -2.61
CA SER A 232 22.22 36.44 -1.61
C SER A 232 23.73 36.44 -1.90
N HIS A 233 24.25 35.40 -2.54
CA HIS A 233 25.69 35.22 -2.79
C HIS A 233 26.00 34.80 -4.25
N PRO A 234 25.56 35.57 -5.26
CA PRO A 234 25.68 35.18 -6.68
C PRO A 234 27.13 34.92 -7.11
N GLU A 235 28.10 35.60 -6.51
CA GLU A 235 29.53 35.45 -6.77
C GLU A 235 30.10 34.06 -6.41
N LYS A 236 29.48 33.34 -5.45
CA LYS A 236 29.89 31.98 -5.06
C LYS A 236 29.42 30.90 -6.04
N TYR A 237 28.41 31.21 -6.85
CA TYR A 237 27.67 30.25 -7.69
C TYR A 237 27.64 30.64 -9.17
N LEU A 238 28.66 31.36 -9.62
CA LEU A 238 28.93 31.64 -11.04
C LEU A 238 29.01 30.33 -11.83
N GLU A 239 28.61 30.39 -13.11
CA GLU A 239 28.65 29.21 -13.98
C GLU A 239 30.07 28.99 -14.51
N GLU A 240 30.60 27.81 -14.25
CA GLU A 240 31.90 27.37 -14.76
C GLU A 240 31.76 26.87 -16.21
N ALA A 241 32.88 26.83 -16.94
CA ALA A 241 32.91 26.28 -18.28
C ALA A 241 32.53 24.78 -18.26
N PRO A 242 31.91 24.24 -19.33
CA PRO A 242 31.61 22.81 -19.41
C PRO A 242 32.88 21.97 -19.27
N ASP A 243 32.85 21.00 -18.37
CA ASP A 243 33.91 20.02 -18.16
C ASP A 243 33.95 19.05 -19.37
N PRO A 244 35.11 18.82 -20.02
CA PRO A 244 35.20 17.82 -21.09
C PRO A 244 34.80 16.41 -20.65
N GLU A 245 34.93 16.06 -19.36
CA GLU A 245 34.49 14.76 -18.80
C GLU A 245 32.98 14.54 -18.93
N PHE A 246 32.17 15.59 -19.11
CA PHE A 246 30.72 15.45 -19.37
C PHE A 246 30.40 14.81 -20.73
N GLU A 247 31.38 14.68 -21.63
CA GLU A 247 31.20 14.09 -22.95
C GLU A 247 32.19 12.96 -23.28
N ASP A 248 33.08 12.56 -22.36
CA ASP A 248 34.06 11.50 -22.61
C ASP A 248 33.44 10.10 -22.56
N PRO A 249 33.32 9.37 -23.68
CA PRO A 249 32.73 8.03 -23.69
C PRO A 249 33.53 6.97 -22.90
N SER A 250 34.72 7.27 -22.37
CA SER A 250 35.48 6.36 -21.50
C SER A 250 34.99 6.34 -20.04
N SER A 251 34.27 7.38 -19.62
CA SER A 251 33.71 7.55 -18.26
C SER A 251 32.36 6.84 -18.06
N PHE A 252 31.96 6.65 -16.79
CA PHE A 252 30.72 6.00 -16.40
C PHE A 252 29.59 7.03 -16.23
N HIS A 253 28.76 7.18 -17.26
CA HIS A 253 27.68 8.18 -17.29
C HIS A 253 26.35 7.69 -16.68
N TYR A 254 25.76 8.53 -15.83
CA TYR A 254 24.48 8.32 -15.17
C TYR A 254 23.48 9.40 -15.57
N ALA A 255 22.24 9.03 -15.89
CA ALA A 255 21.15 9.96 -16.15
C ALA A 255 20.12 9.92 -14.99
N ILE A 256 19.89 11.07 -14.35
CA ILE A 256 18.96 11.23 -13.23
C ILE A 256 18.01 12.39 -13.50
N PHE A 257 16.70 12.16 -13.51
CA PHE A 257 15.69 13.18 -13.85
C PHE A 257 14.76 13.45 -12.66
N SER A 258 14.95 14.57 -11.96
CA SER A 258 14.12 14.93 -10.80
C SER A 258 14.23 16.40 -10.37
N ASN A 259 13.19 16.86 -9.68
CA ASN A 259 13.11 18.14 -8.97
C ASN A 259 13.46 18.03 -7.47
N ASN A 260 13.72 16.83 -6.96
CA ASN A 260 13.93 16.59 -5.53
C ASN A 260 15.43 16.55 -5.20
N VAL A 261 15.97 17.69 -4.74
CA VAL A 261 17.40 17.88 -4.42
C VAL A 261 17.94 16.78 -3.48
N ILE A 262 17.22 16.42 -2.42
CA ILE A 262 17.69 15.37 -1.48
C ILE A 262 17.63 13.97 -2.10
N ALA A 263 16.62 13.69 -2.92
CA ALA A 263 16.55 12.40 -3.59
C ALA A 263 17.72 12.21 -4.56
N VAL A 264 18.00 13.21 -5.40
CA VAL A 264 19.16 13.21 -6.29
C VAL A 264 20.47 13.11 -5.52
N SER A 265 20.64 13.89 -4.42
CA SER A 265 21.87 13.84 -3.63
C SER A 265 22.09 12.49 -2.95
N VAL A 266 21.02 11.80 -2.50
CA VAL A 266 21.13 10.42 -2.00
C VAL A 266 21.50 9.43 -3.11
N VAL A 267 20.96 9.55 -4.34
CA VAL A 267 21.37 8.69 -5.45
C VAL A 267 22.86 8.87 -5.76
N VAL A 268 23.32 10.11 -5.96
CA VAL A 268 24.74 10.43 -6.25
C VAL A 268 25.65 9.97 -5.11
N ARG A 269 25.35 10.35 -3.85
CA ARG A 269 26.17 9.99 -2.69
C ARG A 269 26.20 8.48 -2.43
N SER A 270 25.10 7.78 -2.66
CA SER A 270 25.06 6.32 -2.51
C SER A 270 25.79 5.59 -3.63
N ALA A 271 25.75 6.09 -4.88
CA ALA A 271 26.54 5.52 -5.96
C ALA A 271 28.05 5.60 -5.64
N ILE A 272 28.50 6.78 -5.26
CA ILE A 272 29.93 7.10 -5.11
C ILE A 272 30.54 6.50 -3.85
N LYS A 273 29.79 6.49 -2.73
CA LYS A 273 30.27 5.87 -1.49
C LYS A 273 30.47 4.35 -1.60
N ASN A 274 29.92 3.71 -2.64
CA ASN A 274 30.11 2.30 -2.94
C ASN A 274 30.88 2.07 -4.26
N ALA A 275 31.43 3.11 -4.89
CA ALA A 275 32.18 3.00 -6.14
C ALA A 275 33.66 2.69 -5.89
N GLU A 276 34.28 1.88 -6.75
CA GLU A 276 35.72 1.55 -6.65
C GLU A 276 36.62 2.66 -7.18
N GLU A 277 36.22 3.35 -8.26
CA GLU A 277 36.98 4.45 -8.89
C GLU A 277 36.14 5.74 -9.04
N PRO A 278 35.75 6.42 -7.94
CA PRO A 278 34.81 7.56 -7.93
C PRO A 278 35.02 8.63 -9.01
N TRP A 279 36.25 8.97 -9.35
CA TRP A 279 36.59 10.01 -10.33
C TRP A 279 36.13 9.68 -11.76
N LYS A 280 35.84 8.40 -12.09
CA LYS A 280 35.30 8.00 -13.41
C LYS A 280 33.78 8.16 -13.53
N HIS A 281 33.08 8.60 -12.48
CA HIS A 281 31.63 8.65 -12.47
C HIS A 281 31.11 10.04 -12.82
N VAL A 282 30.22 10.11 -13.81
CA VAL A 282 29.66 11.36 -14.35
C VAL A 282 28.14 11.35 -14.25
N PHE A 283 27.56 12.26 -13.46
CA PHE A 283 26.12 12.30 -13.20
C PHE A 283 25.45 13.47 -13.91
N HIS A 284 24.63 13.18 -14.92
CA HIS A 284 23.79 14.16 -15.60
C HIS A 284 22.44 14.27 -14.92
N VAL A 285 22.28 15.30 -14.10
CA VAL A 285 21.03 15.66 -13.43
C VAL A 285 20.25 16.60 -14.32
N VAL A 286 19.02 16.21 -14.69
CA VAL A 286 18.08 17.10 -15.40
C VAL A 286 16.88 17.39 -14.52
N THR A 287 16.50 18.66 -14.46
CA THR A 287 15.49 19.20 -13.54
C THR A 287 14.69 20.32 -14.20
N ASP A 288 13.47 20.61 -13.75
CA ASP A 288 12.70 21.74 -14.29
C ASP A 288 13.43 23.07 -13.98
N ARG A 289 13.37 24.09 -14.87
CA ARG A 289 14.14 25.36 -14.75
C ARG A 289 14.15 25.97 -13.33
N MET A 290 13.02 25.89 -12.62
CA MET A 290 12.84 26.43 -11.26
C MET A 290 13.70 25.75 -10.17
N TYR A 291 14.16 24.51 -10.38
CA TYR A 291 14.98 23.76 -9.42
C TYR A 291 16.49 23.78 -9.77
N VAL A 292 16.87 24.21 -10.97
CA VAL A 292 18.28 24.25 -11.43
C VAL A 292 19.15 25.04 -10.46
N ALA A 293 18.70 26.21 -10.03
CA ALA A 293 19.41 27.05 -9.06
C ALA A 293 19.65 26.32 -7.74
N ALA A 294 18.62 25.68 -7.17
CA ALA A 294 18.73 24.96 -5.91
C ALA A 294 19.69 23.75 -6.02
N MET A 295 19.60 23.01 -7.12
CA MET A 295 20.42 21.83 -7.39
C MET A 295 21.89 22.19 -7.61
N LYS A 296 22.18 23.27 -8.37
CA LYS A 296 23.55 23.80 -8.54
C LYS A 296 24.15 24.28 -7.22
N VAL A 297 23.40 25.02 -6.39
CA VAL A 297 23.86 25.44 -5.05
C VAL A 297 24.15 24.23 -4.17
N TRP A 298 23.27 23.22 -4.14
CA TRP A 298 23.48 22.01 -3.34
C TRP A 298 24.82 21.33 -3.66
N PHE A 299 25.08 21.01 -4.93
CA PHE A 299 26.33 20.33 -5.32
C PHE A 299 27.57 21.22 -5.22
N ARG A 300 27.42 22.56 -5.14
CA ARG A 300 28.54 23.47 -4.85
C ARG A 300 28.84 23.59 -3.35
N MET A 301 27.82 23.62 -2.49
CA MET A 301 27.95 23.63 -1.02
C MET A 301 28.34 22.26 -0.45
N ARG A 302 28.01 21.19 -1.17
CA ARG A 302 28.41 19.80 -0.91
C ARG A 302 29.05 19.21 -2.17
N PRO A 303 30.31 19.59 -2.45
CA PRO A 303 31.11 18.95 -3.49
C PRO A 303 31.16 17.44 -3.27
N VAL A 304 31.26 16.72 -4.37
CA VAL A 304 31.12 15.28 -4.36
C VAL A 304 32.46 14.62 -4.01
N GLU A 305 32.41 13.70 -3.04
CA GLU A 305 33.59 13.00 -2.54
C GLU A 305 34.25 12.15 -3.65
N GLY A 306 35.58 12.02 -3.62
CA GLY A 306 36.32 11.15 -4.56
C GLY A 306 36.54 11.69 -5.98
N GLY A 307 36.09 12.91 -6.29
CA GLY A 307 36.37 13.57 -7.58
C GLY A 307 35.39 13.23 -8.70
N ALA A 308 34.20 12.68 -8.39
CA ALA A 308 33.16 12.44 -9.38
C ALA A 308 32.56 13.75 -9.92
N HIS A 309 32.11 13.74 -11.18
CA HIS A 309 31.60 14.91 -11.88
C HIS A 309 30.06 14.94 -11.84
N VAL A 310 29.45 16.11 -11.58
CA VAL A 310 27.99 16.29 -11.59
C VAL A 310 27.61 17.47 -12.46
N GLU A 311 26.83 17.20 -13.50
CA GLU A 311 26.25 18.20 -14.38
C GLU A 311 24.78 18.45 -14.00
N VAL A 312 24.36 19.72 -13.93
CA VAL A 312 22.95 20.09 -13.70
C VAL A 312 22.45 20.93 -14.88
N LYS A 313 21.53 20.35 -15.67
CA LYS A 313 20.86 21.00 -16.82
C LYS A 313 19.36 21.18 -16.58
N ALA A 314 18.78 22.21 -17.20
CA ALA A 314 17.33 22.36 -17.25
C ALA A 314 16.72 21.43 -18.33
N VAL A 315 15.44 21.11 -18.20
CA VAL A 315 14.68 20.47 -19.30
C VAL A 315 14.73 21.35 -20.56
N GLU A 316 14.61 22.65 -20.36
CA GLU A 316 14.48 23.65 -21.42
C GLU A 316 15.82 23.99 -22.11
N ASP A 317 16.94 23.40 -21.69
CA ASP A 317 18.24 23.54 -22.37
C ASP A 317 18.37 22.60 -23.58
N TYR A 318 17.48 21.61 -23.71
CA TYR A 318 17.47 20.65 -24.81
C TYR A 318 16.55 21.11 -25.96
N ASN A 319 17.12 21.82 -26.95
CA ASN A 319 16.39 22.44 -28.08
C ASN A 319 15.46 21.50 -28.88
N PHE A 320 15.69 20.18 -28.86
CA PHE A 320 14.81 19.20 -29.52
C PHE A 320 13.48 18.98 -28.78
N LEU A 321 13.35 19.41 -27.52
CA LEU A 321 12.13 19.27 -26.71
C LEU A 321 11.10 20.35 -27.03
N ASN A 322 10.55 20.28 -28.24
CA ASN A 322 9.43 21.11 -28.71
C ASN A 322 8.25 20.23 -29.15
N SER A 323 7.04 20.78 -29.25
CA SER A 323 5.84 20.03 -29.62
C SER A 323 5.79 19.58 -31.08
N SER A 324 6.65 20.11 -31.95
CA SER A 324 6.81 19.60 -33.31
C SER A 324 7.47 18.21 -33.33
N TYR A 325 8.47 17.98 -32.45
CA TYR A 325 9.16 16.68 -32.34
C TYR A 325 8.54 15.76 -31.28
N VAL A 326 8.14 16.28 -30.12
CA VAL A 326 7.75 15.48 -28.94
C VAL A 326 6.24 15.30 -28.84
N PRO A 327 5.68 14.09 -29.05
CA PRO A 327 4.23 13.87 -29.03
C PRO A 327 3.55 14.23 -27.71
N VAL A 328 4.24 14.04 -26.58
CA VAL A 328 3.67 14.32 -25.24
C VAL A 328 3.51 15.83 -25.00
N LEU A 329 4.46 16.66 -25.47
CA LEU A 329 4.32 18.12 -25.43
C LEU A 329 3.15 18.57 -26.29
N ARG A 330 3.03 18.05 -27.52
CA ARG A 330 1.89 18.33 -28.41
C ARG A 330 0.54 17.94 -27.81
N GLN A 331 0.49 16.79 -27.12
CA GLN A 331 -0.71 16.35 -26.40
C GLN A 331 -0.99 17.22 -25.16
N LEU A 332 0.02 17.75 -24.49
CA LEU A 332 -0.11 18.66 -23.34
C LEU A 332 -0.58 20.07 -23.73
N GLU A 333 -0.20 20.54 -24.90
CA GLU A 333 -0.65 21.83 -25.47
C GLU A 333 -2.13 21.77 -25.94
N ASN A 334 -2.68 20.58 -26.16
CA ASN A 334 -4.07 20.40 -26.57
C ASN A 334 -5.05 20.68 -25.40
N ALA A 335 -5.86 21.73 -25.53
CA ALA A 335 -6.84 22.16 -24.52
C ALA A 335 -7.81 21.05 -24.05
N LYS A 336 -8.17 20.08 -24.90
CA LYS A 336 -9.00 18.93 -24.50
C LYS A 336 -8.29 17.99 -23.52
N MET A 337 -6.98 17.81 -23.67
CA MET A 337 -6.15 17.01 -22.77
C MET A 337 -5.89 17.75 -21.47
N GLN A 338 -5.61 19.06 -21.52
CA GLN A 338 -5.53 19.90 -20.32
C GLN A 338 -6.82 19.76 -19.49
N LYS A 339 -7.99 19.82 -20.13
CA LYS A 339 -9.27 19.55 -19.48
C LYS A 339 -9.33 18.16 -18.80
N PHE A 340 -8.95 17.09 -19.50
CA PHE A 340 -8.94 15.73 -18.93
C PHE A 340 -7.98 15.55 -17.74
N TYR A 341 -6.89 16.31 -17.68
CA TYR A 341 -5.86 16.20 -16.63
C TYR A 341 -6.03 17.18 -15.47
N PHE A 342 -6.64 18.34 -15.69
CA PHE A 342 -6.75 19.43 -14.71
C PHE A 342 -8.21 19.73 -14.28
N GLU A 343 -9.24 19.32 -15.03
CA GLU A 343 -10.64 19.38 -14.55
C GLU A 343 -11.10 18.06 -13.91
N ASP A 344 -11.08 18.03 -12.57
CA ASP A 344 -12.25 17.82 -11.71
C ASP A 344 -11.75 17.47 -10.30
N HIS A 345 -11.43 18.52 -9.53
CA HIS A 345 -10.81 18.40 -8.21
C HIS A 345 -11.79 18.00 -7.09
N ALA A 346 -13.10 17.84 -7.36
CA ALA A 346 -14.09 17.62 -6.29
C ALA A 346 -15.26 16.68 -6.64
N VAL A 347 -15.78 16.68 -7.87
CA VAL A 347 -17.14 16.17 -8.13
C VAL A 347 -17.17 14.65 -8.39
N ASN A 348 -16.18 14.09 -9.10
CA ASN A 348 -16.15 12.65 -9.41
C ASN A 348 -15.16 11.81 -8.58
N ALA A 349 -14.40 12.40 -7.65
CA ALA A 349 -13.40 11.71 -6.83
C ALA A 349 -13.97 10.54 -5.99
N THR A 350 -15.27 10.57 -5.67
CA THR A 350 -15.95 9.56 -4.82
C THR A 350 -16.39 8.30 -5.58
N LYS A 351 -16.49 8.36 -6.92
CA LYS A 351 -17.06 7.30 -7.75
C LYS A 351 -16.04 6.25 -8.20
N ASP A 352 -14.77 6.62 -8.42
CA ASP A 352 -13.81 5.72 -9.08
C ASP A 352 -12.37 5.85 -8.56
N VAL A 353 -12.11 5.19 -7.42
CA VAL A 353 -10.78 5.12 -6.78
C VAL A 353 -9.71 4.52 -7.70
N GLY A 354 -10.11 3.64 -8.63
CA GLY A 354 -9.21 3.00 -9.59
C GLY A 354 -8.62 3.99 -10.60
N ASN A 355 -9.41 4.97 -11.05
CA ASN A 355 -8.93 6.03 -11.93
C ASN A 355 -8.23 7.17 -11.16
N MET A 356 -8.61 7.42 -9.89
CA MET A 356 -8.03 8.49 -9.08
C MET A 356 -6.53 8.32 -8.81
N LYS A 357 -6.03 7.09 -8.67
CA LYS A 357 -4.61 6.75 -8.47
C LYS A 357 -3.66 7.26 -9.57
N PHE A 358 -4.21 7.72 -10.70
CA PHE A 358 -3.45 8.10 -11.90
C PHE A 358 -3.67 9.56 -12.36
N ARG A 359 -4.69 10.28 -11.86
CA ARG A 359 -5.01 11.67 -12.28
C ARG A 359 -4.14 12.72 -11.56
N HIS A 360 -2.82 12.67 -11.72
CA HIS A 360 -1.91 13.70 -11.18
C HIS A 360 -0.80 14.12 -12.16
N PRO A 361 -0.38 15.40 -12.16
CA PRO A 361 0.56 15.97 -13.14
C PRO A 361 1.96 15.31 -13.18
N LYS A 362 2.41 14.62 -12.12
CA LYS A 362 3.69 13.88 -12.20
C LYS A 362 3.69 12.78 -13.26
N SER A 363 2.52 12.23 -13.64
CA SER A 363 2.40 11.29 -14.77
C SER A 363 2.50 11.95 -16.16
N LEU A 364 2.55 13.28 -16.20
CA LEU A 364 2.75 14.15 -17.36
C LEU A 364 4.06 14.94 -17.32
N SER A 365 4.77 14.94 -16.19
CA SER A 365 6.02 15.69 -16.04
C SER A 365 7.00 15.25 -17.12
N MET A 366 7.50 16.22 -17.88
CA MET A 366 8.38 15.95 -19.01
C MET A 366 9.68 15.24 -18.61
N LEU A 367 10.17 15.49 -17.38
CA LEU A 367 11.26 14.74 -16.74
C LEU A 367 11.07 13.23 -16.83
N ASN A 368 9.85 12.72 -16.62
CA ASN A 368 9.57 11.30 -16.74
C ASN A 368 9.63 10.78 -18.18
N HIS A 369 9.43 11.65 -19.17
CA HIS A 369 9.50 11.32 -20.59
C HIS A 369 10.89 11.55 -21.21
N LEU A 370 11.80 12.27 -20.55
CA LEU A 370 13.21 12.41 -20.98
C LEU A 370 13.93 11.06 -21.12
N ARG A 371 13.52 10.05 -20.34
CA ARG A 371 14.05 8.68 -20.43
C ARG A 371 13.84 7.99 -21.78
N PHE A 372 13.13 8.61 -22.72
CA PHE A 372 12.97 8.16 -24.10
C PHE A 372 13.82 8.94 -25.13
N TYR A 373 14.67 9.86 -24.68
CA TYR A 373 15.48 10.75 -25.52
C TYR A 373 16.98 10.72 -25.16
N LEU A 374 17.43 9.68 -24.46
CA LEU A 374 18.83 9.56 -24.03
C LEU A 374 19.85 9.68 -25.18
N PRO A 375 19.62 9.13 -26.40
CA PRO A 375 20.56 9.32 -27.51
C PRO A 375 20.61 10.76 -28.03
N GLU A 376 19.50 11.49 -28.00
CA GLU A 376 19.43 12.91 -28.39
C GLU A 376 20.04 13.85 -27.34
N MET A 377 19.94 13.48 -26.05
CA MET A 377 20.56 14.21 -24.95
C MET A 377 22.08 13.99 -24.91
N PHE A 378 22.53 12.78 -25.26
CA PHE A 378 23.93 12.35 -25.13
C PHE A 378 24.47 11.75 -26.45
N PRO A 379 24.60 12.56 -27.52
CA PRO A 379 24.93 12.06 -28.87
C PRO A 379 26.33 11.44 -28.99
N LYS A 380 27.26 11.79 -28.11
CA LYS A 380 28.65 11.28 -28.10
C LYS A 380 28.83 9.98 -27.31
N LEU A 381 27.88 9.62 -26.45
CA LEU A 381 28.01 8.46 -25.57
C LEU A 381 27.52 7.17 -26.23
N HIS A 382 28.15 6.04 -25.86
CA HIS A 382 27.83 4.68 -26.32
C HIS A 382 26.91 3.93 -25.35
N LYS A 383 27.15 4.03 -24.04
CA LYS A 383 26.30 3.47 -22.98
C LYS A 383 26.01 4.50 -21.89
N ILE A 384 24.85 4.41 -21.26
CA ILE A 384 24.46 5.26 -20.12
C ILE A 384 23.57 4.48 -19.14
N LEU A 385 23.77 4.69 -17.84
CA LEU A 385 22.91 4.11 -16.81
C LEU A 385 21.82 5.11 -16.38
N PHE A 386 20.56 4.77 -16.60
CA PHE A 386 19.44 5.54 -16.07
C PHE A 386 19.14 5.13 -14.62
N LEU A 387 19.01 6.11 -13.72
CA LEU A 387 18.59 5.93 -12.33
C LEU A 387 17.38 6.84 -12.02
N ASP A 388 16.29 6.30 -11.46
CA ASP A 388 15.21 7.13 -10.90
C ASP A 388 15.67 7.74 -9.54
N ASP A 389 15.03 8.83 -9.08
CA ASP A 389 15.43 9.55 -7.85
C ASP A 389 15.15 8.80 -6.54
N ASP A 390 14.35 7.74 -6.61
CA ASP A 390 13.90 6.93 -5.49
C ASP A 390 14.71 5.64 -5.32
N VAL A 391 15.95 5.59 -5.83
CA VAL A 391 16.88 4.47 -5.62
C VAL A 391 17.94 4.75 -4.55
N VAL A 392 18.57 3.69 -4.06
CA VAL A 392 19.80 3.73 -3.28
C VAL A 392 20.75 2.68 -3.85
N VAL A 393 21.98 3.09 -4.14
CA VAL A 393 23.06 2.21 -4.56
C VAL A 393 23.79 1.66 -3.33
N GLN A 394 24.13 0.37 -3.35
CA GLN A 394 24.75 -0.35 -2.23
C GLN A 394 26.03 -1.12 -2.62
N LYS A 395 26.36 -1.16 -3.91
CA LYS A 395 27.53 -1.84 -4.48
C LYS A 395 28.00 -1.06 -5.71
N ASP A 396 29.24 -1.28 -6.11
CA ASP A 396 29.77 -0.74 -7.35
C ASP A 396 28.89 -1.13 -8.56
N LEU A 397 28.74 -0.20 -9.51
CA LEU A 397 27.87 -0.34 -10.68
C LEU A 397 28.63 -0.45 -12.01
N THR A 398 29.95 -0.31 -12.01
CA THR A 398 30.78 -0.32 -13.24
C THR A 398 30.62 -1.63 -14.00
N GLY A 399 30.43 -2.74 -13.29
CA GLY A 399 30.15 -4.06 -13.86
C GLY A 399 28.95 -4.11 -14.82
N LEU A 400 28.01 -3.16 -14.75
CA LEU A 400 26.88 -3.05 -15.71
C LEU A 400 27.34 -2.68 -17.13
N TRP A 401 28.42 -1.91 -17.28
CA TRP A 401 28.98 -1.55 -18.59
C TRP A 401 29.62 -2.75 -19.29
N SER A 402 30.22 -3.65 -18.51
CA SER A 402 30.83 -4.90 -18.97
C SER A 402 29.83 -5.99 -19.36
N ILE A 403 28.52 -5.80 -19.09
CA ILE A 403 27.49 -6.73 -19.53
C ILE A 403 27.30 -6.61 -21.05
N ASP A 404 27.53 -7.71 -21.76
CA ASP A 404 27.04 -7.90 -23.13
C ASP A 404 25.51 -7.85 -23.13
N LEU A 405 24.90 -7.02 -23.97
CA LEU A 405 23.45 -6.89 -24.10
C LEU A 405 22.84 -7.78 -25.20
N ASP A 406 23.61 -8.67 -25.83
CA ASP A 406 23.20 -9.48 -26.99
C ASP A 406 22.77 -8.59 -28.18
N GLY A 407 23.40 -7.43 -28.34
CA GLY A 407 23.02 -6.40 -29.31
C GLY A 407 21.71 -5.65 -29.00
N LYS A 408 21.09 -5.88 -27.84
CA LYS A 408 19.83 -5.25 -27.41
C LYS A 408 20.08 -3.86 -26.80
N VAL A 409 19.02 -3.04 -26.80
CA VAL A 409 19.06 -1.62 -26.42
C VAL A 409 19.07 -1.40 -24.91
N ASN A 410 18.40 -2.25 -24.13
CA ASN A 410 18.11 -2.03 -22.71
C ASN A 410 18.48 -3.26 -21.88
N GLY A 411 19.29 -3.10 -20.83
CA GLY A 411 19.44 -4.08 -19.75
C GLY A 411 18.59 -3.69 -18.54
N ALA A 412 17.61 -4.54 -18.21
CA ALA A 412 16.71 -4.30 -17.07
C ALA A 412 16.40 -5.59 -16.29
N VAL A 413 16.13 -5.48 -14.99
CA VAL A 413 15.64 -6.61 -14.18
C VAL A 413 14.16 -6.86 -14.45
N GLN A 414 13.82 -8.13 -14.68
CA GLN A 414 12.45 -8.59 -14.86
C GLN A 414 11.70 -8.70 -13.52
N ILE A 415 10.50 -8.13 -13.46
CA ILE A 415 9.68 -8.00 -12.24
C ILE A 415 8.49 -8.95 -12.17
N CYS A 416 8.28 -9.82 -13.16
CA CYS A 416 7.14 -10.74 -13.14
C CYS A 416 7.29 -11.87 -12.11
N PHE A 417 6.18 -12.19 -11.46
CA PHE A 417 6.05 -13.31 -10.53
C PHE A 417 4.72 -14.03 -10.80
N GLY A 418 4.78 -15.27 -11.28
CA GLY A 418 3.57 -15.98 -11.75
C GLY A 418 2.81 -15.16 -12.81
N SER A 419 1.56 -14.82 -12.52
CA SER A 419 0.68 -13.97 -13.33
C SER A 419 0.83 -12.46 -13.08
N PHE A 420 1.59 -12.04 -12.06
CA PHE A 420 1.83 -10.63 -11.73
C PHE A 420 2.93 -10.01 -12.59
N HIS A 421 2.82 -8.70 -12.80
CA HIS A 421 3.69 -7.86 -13.62
C HIS A 421 3.95 -8.45 -15.01
N ARG A 422 2.88 -8.87 -15.67
CA ARG A 422 2.85 -9.26 -17.09
C ARG A 422 2.32 -8.11 -17.94
N TYR A 423 2.62 -8.11 -19.25
CA TYR A 423 2.15 -7.07 -20.17
C TYR A 423 0.63 -6.87 -20.11
N ALA A 424 -0.15 -7.95 -19.85
CA ALA A 424 -1.60 -7.90 -19.64
C ALA A 424 -2.08 -6.98 -18.49
N GLN A 425 -1.21 -6.59 -17.56
CA GLN A 425 -1.54 -5.64 -16.48
C GLN A 425 -1.31 -4.17 -16.85
N TYR A 426 -0.57 -3.92 -17.94
CA TYR A 426 -0.12 -2.59 -18.36
C TYR A 426 -0.75 -2.13 -19.68
N LEU A 427 -1.06 -3.08 -20.57
CA LEU A 427 -1.56 -2.82 -21.93
C LEU A 427 -2.99 -3.38 -22.11
N ASN A 428 -3.80 -2.72 -22.93
CA ASN A 428 -5.16 -3.15 -23.24
C ASN A 428 -5.17 -4.27 -24.29
N PHE A 429 -5.10 -5.53 -23.85
CA PHE A 429 -5.17 -6.70 -24.74
C PHE A 429 -6.56 -6.97 -25.36
N SER A 430 -7.59 -6.20 -24.99
CA SER A 430 -8.85 -6.17 -25.75
C SER A 430 -8.71 -5.36 -27.04
N HIS A 431 -7.72 -4.47 -27.14
CA HIS A 431 -7.45 -3.70 -28.36
C HIS A 431 -6.74 -4.57 -29.42
N PRO A 432 -7.25 -4.68 -30.66
CA PRO A 432 -6.68 -5.56 -31.69
C PRO A 432 -5.18 -5.31 -31.95
N LEU A 433 -4.78 -4.03 -32.00
CA LEU A 433 -3.41 -3.62 -32.31
C LEU A 433 -2.38 -4.08 -31.25
N ILE A 434 -2.78 -4.12 -29.98
CA ILE A 434 -1.96 -4.65 -28.88
C ILE A 434 -1.92 -6.18 -28.94
N LYS A 435 -3.09 -6.82 -29.13
CA LYS A 435 -3.22 -8.28 -29.19
C LYS A 435 -2.45 -8.90 -30.37
N GLN A 436 -2.32 -8.19 -31.49
CA GLN A 436 -1.57 -8.64 -32.67
C GLN A 436 -0.06 -8.51 -32.51
N LYS A 437 0.43 -7.42 -31.88
CA LYS A 437 1.87 -7.11 -31.82
C LYS A 437 2.57 -7.65 -30.55
N PHE A 438 1.86 -7.81 -29.44
CA PHE A 438 2.47 -8.18 -28.15
C PHE A 438 1.93 -9.48 -27.57
N LYS A 439 2.70 -10.10 -26.66
CA LYS A 439 2.31 -11.32 -25.95
C LYS A 439 1.80 -10.96 -24.56
N SER A 440 0.54 -11.27 -24.23
CA SER A 440 -0.08 -10.94 -22.94
C SER A 440 0.68 -11.48 -21.72
N LYS A 441 1.33 -12.64 -21.87
CA LYS A 441 2.15 -13.31 -20.85
C LYS A 441 3.62 -12.86 -20.83
N ALA A 442 4.03 -11.90 -21.67
CA ALA A 442 5.38 -11.34 -21.62
C ALA A 442 5.67 -10.75 -20.23
N CYS A 443 6.89 -10.95 -19.76
CA CYS A 443 7.34 -10.47 -18.46
C CYS A 443 7.62 -8.97 -18.54
N ALA A 444 7.03 -8.16 -17.65
CA ALA A 444 7.45 -6.78 -17.52
C ALA A 444 8.81 -6.70 -16.80
N TRP A 445 9.59 -5.70 -17.18
CA TRP A 445 10.69 -5.14 -16.41
C TRP A 445 10.22 -3.80 -15.80
N ALA A 446 11.08 -3.09 -15.09
CA ALA A 446 10.76 -1.78 -14.53
C ALA A 446 11.85 -0.75 -14.86
N PHE A 447 11.43 0.51 -15.01
CA PHE A 447 12.38 1.61 -14.92
C PHE A 447 12.88 1.79 -13.48
N GLY A 448 14.07 2.37 -13.33
CA GLY A 448 14.63 2.82 -12.06
C GLY A 448 16.11 2.51 -11.89
N MET A 449 16.54 1.41 -12.52
CA MET A 449 17.93 1.17 -12.86
C MET A 449 17.93 0.39 -14.18
N ASN A 450 18.47 1.00 -15.22
CA ASN A 450 18.48 0.46 -16.58
C ASN A 450 19.76 0.89 -17.30
N ILE A 451 20.54 -0.06 -17.78
CA ILE A 451 21.70 0.23 -18.65
C ILE A 451 21.21 0.28 -20.10
N PHE A 452 21.52 1.36 -20.80
CA PHE A 452 21.14 1.53 -22.21
C PHE A 452 22.35 1.58 -23.12
N ASP A 453 22.29 0.84 -24.22
CA ASP A 453 23.20 0.94 -25.35
C ASP A 453 22.59 1.94 -26.35
N LEU A 454 23.21 3.11 -26.45
CA LEU A 454 22.74 4.23 -27.23
C LEU A 454 22.98 4.04 -28.73
N ASP A 455 23.97 3.24 -29.13
CA ASP A 455 24.21 2.92 -30.54
C ASP A 455 23.19 1.89 -31.06
N ALA A 456 22.89 0.88 -30.25
CA ALA A 456 21.77 -0.02 -30.50
C ALA A 456 20.45 0.75 -30.52
N TRP A 457 20.24 1.72 -29.63
CA TRP A 457 19.03 2.58 -29.63
C TRP A 457 18.89 3.37 -30.93
N ARG A 458 19.96 4.04 -31.37
CA ARG A 458 20.01 4.81 -32.63
C ARG A 458 19.70 3.90 -33.83
N ARG A 459 20.31 2.71 -33.88
CA ARG A 459 20.10 1.69 -34.93
C ARG A 459 18.67 1.15 -34.96
N GLU A 460 18.10 0.82 -33.80
CA GLU A 460 16.73 0.29 -33.65
C GLU A 460 15.62 1.36 -33.77
N LYS A 461 16.02 2.64 -33.76
CA LYS A 461 15.14 3.81 -33.79
C LYS A 461 14.08 3.76 -32.68
N CYS A 462 14.52 3.46 -31.46
CA CYS A 462 13.59 3.32 -30.32
C CYS A 462 12.86 4.63 -29.99
N THR A 463 13.43 5.82 -30.24
CA THR A 463 12.71 7.09 -30.05
C THR A 463 11.56 7.27 -31.06
N ASP A 464 11.79 6.99 -32.35
CA ASP A 464 10.73 6.98 -33.38
C ASP A 464 9.62 5.97 -33.03
N ARG A 465 10.00 4.79 -32.50
CA ARG A 465 9.07 3.75 -32.06
C ARG A 465 8.23 4.24 -30.88
N TYR A 466 8.84 4.89 -29.91
CA TYR A 466 8.14 5.54 -28.79
C TYR A 466 7.17 6.63 -29.29
N HIS A 467 7.58 7.46 -30.26
CA HIS A 467 6.71 8.47 -30.87
C HIS A 467 5.48 7.86 -31.56
N TYR A 468 5.70 6.84 -32.39
CA TYR A 468 4.64 6.11 -33.08
C TYR A 468 3.58 5.61 -32.09
N TRP A 469 4.00 4.99 -31.00
CA TRP A 469 3.09 4.46 -29.99
C TRP A 469 2.38 5.56 -29.17
N GLN A 470 3.06 6.65 -28.83
CA GLN A 470 2.42 7.78 -28.14
C GLN A 470 1.37 8.47 -29.01
N ASN A 471 1.62 8.60 -30.32
CA ASN A 471 0.65 9.13 -31.28
C ASN A 471 -0.59 8.22 -31.39
N LEU A 472 -0.41 6.90 -31.44
CA LEU A 472 -1.53 5.95 -31.48
C LEU A 472 -2.31 5.82 -30.16
N ASN A 473 -1.79 6.32 -29.04
CA ASN A 473 -2.45 6.28 -27.74
C ASN A 473 -2.96 7.67 -27.28
N GLU A 474 -3.17 8.62 -28.20
CA GLU A 474 -3.73 9.94 -27.87
C GLU A 474 -5.10 9.83 -27.18
N ASP A 475 -5.91 8.83 -27.55
CA ASP A 475 -7.22 8.53 -26.94
C ASP A 475 -7.16 7.63 -25.69
N ARG A 476 -5.96 7.17 -25.30
CA ARG A 476 -5.69 6.27 -24.16
C ARG A 476 -6.30 4.86 -24.26
N THR A 477 -6.66 4.41 -25.46
CA THR A 477 -7.24 3.07 -25.65
C THR A 477 -6.23 1.94 -25.58
N LEU A 478 -4.94 2.18 -25.87
CA LEU A 478 -3.88 1.17 -25.85
C LEU A 478 -3.33 0.94 -24.42
N TRP A 479 -3.14 2.02 -23.66
CA TRP A 479 -2.90 2.00 -22.22
C TRP A 479 -3.36 3.32 -21.59
N LYS A 480 -3.65 3.30 -20.28
CA LYS A 480 -4.20 4.47 -19.59
C LYS A 480 -3.18 5.59 -19.39
N LEU A 481 -2.24 5.40 -18.46
CA LEU A 481 -1.40 6.46 -17.88
C LEU A 481 -0.05 5.90 -17.37
N GLY A 482 0.96 6.77 -17.27
CA GLY A 482 2.32 6.45 -16.81
C GLY A 482 3.30 6.07 -17.92
N THR A 483 4.59 6.03 -17.58
CA THR A 483 5.71 5.81 -18.53
C THR A 483 6.15 4.35 -18.67
N LEU A 484 5.80 3.48 -17.73
CA LEU A 484 6.15 2.05 -17.86
C LEU A 484 5.46 1.36 -19.05
N PRO A 485 4.14 1.53 -19.32
CA PRO A 485 3.51 0.94 -20.50
C PRO A 485 4.17 1.30 -21.85
N PRO A 486 4.46 2.59 -22.18
CA PRO A 486 5.20 2.90 -23.40
C PRO A 486 6.66 2.42 -23.36
N GLY A 487 7.28 2.31 -22.17
CA GLY A 487 8.60 1.66 -22.02
C GLY A 487 8.59 0.21 -22.48
N LEU A 488 7.68 -0.60 -21.93
CA LEU A 488 7.52 -2.01 -22.28
C LEU A 488 7.26 -2.19 -23.79
N ILE A 489 6.40 -1.35 -24.37
CA ILE A 489 6.06 -1.36 -25.79
C ILE A 489 7.22 -0.92 -26.70
N THR A 490 8.01 0.08 -26.28
CA THR A 490 9.11 0.63 -27.07
C THR A 490 10.29 -0.34 -27.14
N PHE A 491 10.62 -0.97 -26.01
CA PHE A 491 11.74 -1.92 -25.91
C PHE A 491 11.29 -3.39 -25.91
N ASP A 492 10.08 -3.69 -26.41
CA ASP A 492 9.66 -5.08 -26.61
C ASP A 492 10.67 -5.77 -27.53
N SER A 493 11.07 -6.98 -27.14
CA SER A 493 12.09 -7.81 -27.81
C SER A 493 13.51 -7.20 -27.84
N THR A 494 13.72 -5.92 -27.53
CA THR A 494 15.03 -5.24 -27.43
C THR A 494 15.49 -4.97 -25.99
N THR A 495 15.00 -5.74 -25.01
CA THR A 495 15.46 -5.72 -23.62
C THR A 495 16.15 -7.04 -23.24
N LYS A 496 17.38 -6.98 -22.71
CA LYS A 496 18.04 -8.09 -22.00
C LYS A 496 17.58 -8.11 -20.54
N SER A 497 17.28 -9.30 -20.02
CA SER A 497 17.05 -9.47 -18.58
C SER A 497 18.38 -9.46 -17.86
N LEU A 498 18.52 -8.60 -16.85
CA LEU A 498 19.63 -8.64 -15.90
C LEU A 498 19.30 -9.59 -14.75
N ASP A 499 20.33 -10.01 -14.02
CA ASP A 499 20.19 -10.78 -12.78
C ASP A 499 19.51 -9.94 -11.68
N LYS A 500 18.73 -10.60 -10.81
CA LYS A 500 17.94 -9.92 -9.76
C LYS A 500 18.80 -9.26 -8.68
N SER A 501 20.06 -9.68 -8.52
CA SER A 501 21.02 -9.01 -7.63
C SER A 501 21.36 -7.58 -8.10
N TRP A 502 21.08 -7.19 -9.34
CA TRP A 502 21.33 -5.82 -9.79
C TRP A 502 20.27 -4.83 -9.29
N HIS A 503 18.99 -5.22 -9.22
CA HIS A 503 17.89 -4.30 -8.92
C HIS A 503 16.77 -4.99 -8.11
N VAL A 504 16.55 -4.56 -6.87
CA VAL A 504 15.43 -5.00 -6.02
C VAL A 504 14.42 -3.87 -5.83
N LEU A 505 13.17 -4.16 -6.19
CA LEU A 505 12.08 -3.19 -6.24
C LEU A 505 10.98 -3.50 -5.23
N GLY A 506 10.28 -2.44 -4.82
CA GLY A 506 9.04 -2.48 -4.06
C GLY A 506 9.12 -1.83 -2.69
N LEU A 507 10.25 -1.22 -2.32
CA LEU A 507 10.46 -0.60 -1.00
C LEU A 507 9.51 0.60 -0.76
N GLY A 508 8.76 1.05 -1.78
CA GLY A 508 7.72 2.07 -1.67
C GLY A 508 6.26 1.55 -1.74
N TYR A 509 6.01 0.23 -1.66
CA TYR A 509 4.66 -0.34 -1.49
C TYR A 509 4.56 -1.77 -0.92
N ASN A 510 5.63 -2.58 -0.96
CA ASN A 510 5.62 -3.99 -0.56
C ASN A 510 6.38 -4.19 0.76
N PRO A 511 5.69 -4.47 1.89
CA PRO A 511 6.33 -4.68 3.19
C PRO A 511 6.98 -6.07 3.35
N SER A 512 6.87 -6.96 2.36
CA SER A 512 7.30 -8.36 2.45
C SER A 512 8.59 -8.66 1.69
N ILE A 513 9.37 -7.65 1.31
CA ILE A 513 10.71 -7.86 0.71
C ILE A 513 11.67 -8.27 1.81
N SER A 514 12.36 -9.39 1.59
CA SER A 514 13.30 -9.97 2.57
C SER A 514 14.56 -9.10 2.71
N ILE A 515 15.13 -9.10 3.92
CA ILE A 515 16.39 -8.39 4.20
C ILE A 515 17.52 -8.97 3.36
N ASP A 516 17.54 -10.29 3.11
CA ASP A 516 18.56 -10.94 2.30
C ASP A 516 18.50 -10.52 0.82
N GLN A 517 17.31 -10.28 0.26
CA GLN A 517 17.19 -9.71 -1.08
C GLN A 517 17.71 -8.27 -1.11
N ILE A 518 17.40 -7.48 -0.08
CA ILE A 518 17.84 -6.09 0.06
C ILE A 518 19.37 -6.02 0.20
N SER A 519 20.00 -6.83 1.07
CA SER A 519 21.45 -6.79 1.30
C SER A 519 22.26 -7.30 0.10
N ASN A 520 21.72 -8.27 -0.66
CA ASN A 520 22.40 -8.78 -1.84
C ASN A 520 22.25 -7.87 -3.08
N ALA A 521 21.31 -6.92 -3.09
CA ALA A 521 21.05 -6.04 -4.22
C ALA A 521 22.09 -4.92 -4.39
N ALA A 522 22.57 -4.69 -5.61
CA ALA A 522 23.40 -3.54 -5.97
C ALA A 522 22.61 -2.23 -5.91
N VAL A 523 21.34 -2.23 -6.37
CA VAL A 523 20.42 -1.11 -6.28
C VAL A 523 19.09 -1.53 -5.66
N ILE A 524 18.63 -0.77 -4.66
CA ILE A 524 17.29 -0.93 -4.05
C ILE A 524 16.39 0.24 -4.41
N HIS A 525 15.12 -0.03 -4.69
CA HIS A 525 14.20 0.94 -5.30
C HIS A 525 12.90 1.12 -4.51
N TYR A 526 12.65 2.36 -4.10
CA TYR A 526 11.43 2.81 -3.40
C TYR A 526 10.30 3.15 -4.38
N ASN A 527 10.20 2.41 -5.49
CA ASN A 527 9.08 2.56 -6.42
C ASN A 527 7.75 2.33 -5.70
N GLY A 528 6.71 3.02 -6.17
CA GLY A 528 5.43 3.13 -5.46
C GLY A 528 5.17 4.52 -4.90
N ASN A 529 4.39 4.58 -3.81
CA ASN A 529 3.88 5.82 -3.23
C ASN A 529 4.53 6.16 -1.88
N MET A 530 5.03 5.17 -1.14
CA MET A 530 5.61 5.32 0.20
C MET A 530 7.11 5.67 0.11
N LYS A 531 7.42 6.83 -0.48
CA LYS A 531 8.81 7.30 -0.68
C LYS A 531 9.50 7.58 0.67
N PRO A 532 10.82 7.37 0.79
CA PRO A 532 11.54 7.46 2.07
C PRO A 532 11.57 8.89 2.66
N TRP A 533 11.42 9.91 1.81
CA TRP A 533 11.31 11.34 2.18
C TRP A 533 9.88 11.81 2.53
N LEU A 534 8.94 10.89 2.72
CA LEU A 534 7.55 11.19 3.09
C LEU A 534 7.19 10.55 4.44
N ASP A 535 6.26 11.17 5.17
CA ASP A 535 5.76 10.66 6.45
C ASP A 535 5.05 9.31 6.32
N ILE A 536 4.55 9.00 5.11
CA ILE A 536 3.94 7.71 4.74
C ILE A 536 4.97 6.64 4.33
N ALA A 537 6.27 6.85 4.53
CA ALA A 537 7.31 5.86 4.27
C ALA A 537 7.09 4.57 5.08
N MET A 538 7.54 3.43 4.55
CA MET A 538 7.63 2.20 5.35
C MET A 538 8.84 2.26 6.28
N ASN A 539 8.59 2.46 7.58
CA ASN A 539 9.62 2.64 8.62
C ASN A 539 10.75 1.59 8.55
N GLN A 540 10.41 0.32 8.29
CA GLN A 540 11.37 -0.80 8.19
C GLN A 540 12.41 -0.67 7.06
N TYR A 541 12.18 0.20 6.07
CA TYR A 541 13.13 0.47 4.98
C TYR A 541 13.66 1.91 4.99
N LYS A 542 13.17 2.79 5.88
CA LYS A 542 13.52 4.23 5.88
C LYS A 542 15.02 4.45 6.14
N ASN A 543 15.59 3.67 7.05
CA ASN A 543 17.02 3.71 7.44
C ASN A 543 18.01 3.45 6.30
N LEU A 544 17.64 2.61 5.32
CA LEU A 544 18.51 2.27 4.18
C LEU A 544 18.75 3.49 3.26
N TRP A 545 17.81 4.45 3.23
CA TRP A 545 17.90 5.70 2.49
C TRP A 545 18.41 6.85 3.37
N THR A 546 17.90 7.01 4.60
CA THR A 546 18.28 8.14 5.47
C THR A 546 19.76 8.12 5.89
N LYS A 547 20.44 6.97 5.83
CA LYS A 547 21.90 6.87 6.09
C LYS A 547 22.77 7.61 5.05
N TYR A 548 22.21 8.03 3.92
CA TYR A 548 22.90 8.83 2.89
C TYR A 548 22.46 10.30 2.88
N VAL A 549 21.41 10.67 3.63
CA VAL A 549 20.99 12.07 3.77
C VAL A 549 22.06 12.84 4.53
N ASP A 550 22.42 14.02 4.02
CA ASP A 550 23.36 14.90 4.68
C ASP A 550 22.67 15.69 5.81
N ASN A 551 22.62 15.09 6.99
CA ASN A 551 22.01 15.71 8.18
C ASN A 551 22.87 16.84 8.77
N ASP A 552 24.14 16.97 8.36
CA ASP A 552 25.04 18.05 8.78
C ASP A 552 24.90 19.30 7.89
N MET A 553 24.00 19.25 6.91
CA MET A 553 23.67 20.36 6.03
C MET A 553 22.67 21.30 6.70
N GLU A 554 23.05 22.56 6.89
CA GLU A 554 22.30 23.56 7.67
C GLU A 554 20.83 23.70 7.22
N PHE A 555 20.57 23.79 5.90
CA PHE A 555 19.20 23.93 5.40
C PHE A 555 18.37 22.65 5.54
N VAL A 556 18.98 21.45 5.63
CA VAL A 556 18.27 20.19 5.96
C VAL A 556 17.75 20.25 7.40
N GLN A 557 18.59 20.71 8.33
CA GLN A 557 18.20 20.91 9.74
C GLN A 557 17.15 22.01 9.89
N MET A 558 17.39 23.20 9.33
CA MET A 558 16.47 24.35 9.42
C MET A 558 15.08 24.06 8.82
N CYS A 559 15.01 23.25 7.76
CA CYS A 559 13.75 22.86 7.14
C CYS A 559 13.09 21.64 7.78
N ASN A 560 13.59 21.16 8.93
CA ASN A 560 13.06 20.00 9.66
C ASN A 560 12.89 18.78 8.74
N PHE A 561 13.89 18.48 7.91
CA PHE A 561 13.85 17.32 7.03
C PHE A 561 14.37 16.08 7.77
N GLY A 562 13.53 15.05 7.90
CA GLY A 562 13.91 13.76 8.46
C GLY A 562 13.70 13.57 9.96
N LEU A 563 13.20 14.60 10.67
CA LEU A 563 12.71 14.52 12.06
C LEU A 563 11.43 13.68 12.19
#